data_AF-A0A1V5IMA3-F1
#
_entry.id   AF-A0A1V5IMA3-F1
#
_cell.length_a   1.000
_cell.length_b   1.000
_cell.length_c   1.000
_cell.angle_alpha   90.00
_cell.angle_beta   90.00
_cell.angle_gamma   90.00
#
_symmetry.space_group_name_H-M   'P 1'
#
loop_
_entity.id
_entity.type
_entity.pdbx_description
1 polymer ?
#
loop_
_entity_poly.entity_id
_entity_poly.type
_entity_poly.pdbx_seq_one_letter_code
_entity_poly.pdbx_strand_id
1 'polypeptide(L)'
;MALPGWVLSGGTLRLLALLAALRTPAGPSVLFIEELENGLDPRAIGFVVEEIRSAVTAGDRQVILTTHSPYLLDKLSLEHIVTVERPDGGSPIFRRPTEEEELRQWATKFSPGSLYSMGMLRAKERRVR
;
A
#
# COMPACT_ATOMS: atom_id res chain seq x y z
N MET A 1 -7.04 11.84 -33.17
CA MET A 1 -8.36 11.90 -32.50
C MET A 1 -8.10 11.87 -31.00
N ALA A 2 -8.50 12.90 -30.25
CA ALA A 2 -8.39 12.91 -28.78
C ALA A 2 -9.75 12.51 -28.19
N LEU A 3 -9.76 11.55 -27.27
CA LEU A 3 -10.96 11.19 -26.52
C LEU A 3 -11.04 12.05 -25.26
N PRO A 4 -12.18 12.70 -24.97
CA PRO A 4 -12.32 13.46 -23.74
C PRO A 4 -12.27 12.57 -22.50
N GLY A 5 -11.58 12.99 -21.43
CA GLY A 5 -11.40 12.17 -20.23
C GLY A 5 -12.71 11.70 -19.57
N TRP A 6 -13.80 12.48 -19.67
CA TRP A 6 -15.10 12.14 -19.08
C TRP A 6 -15.82 10.95 -19.74
N VAL A 7 -15.33 10.46 -20.90
CA VAL A 7 -15.87 9.23 -21.50
C VAL A 7 -15.30 7.96 -20.88
N LEU A 8 -14.27 8.08 -20.03
CA LEU A 8 -13.64 6.97 -19.34
C LEU A 8 -14.30 6.72 -17.98
N SER A 9 -14.32 5.45 -17.53
CA SER A 9 -14.76 5.13 -16.17
C SER A 9 -13.82 5.73 -15.12
N GLY A 10 -14.34 6.02 -13.92
CA GLY A 10 -13.53 6.57 -12.82
C GLY A 10 -12.29 5.73 -12.50
N GLY A 11 -12.41 4.41 -12.51
CA GLY A 11 -11.27 3.51 -12.30
C GLY A 11 -10.22 3.59 -13.41
N THR A 12 -10.64 3.76 -14.67
CA THR A 12 -9.72 3.98 -15.79
C THR A 12 -8.98 5.31 -15.65
N LEU A 13 -9.68 6.37 -15.28
CA LEU A 13 -9.07 7.68 -15.03
C LEU A 13 -8.05 7.62 -13.88
N ARG A 14 -8.37 6.92 -12.78
CA ARG A 14 -7.45 6.74 -11.66
C ARG A 14 -6.21 5.96 -12.07
N LEU A 15 -6.38 4.85 -12.81
CA LEU A 15 -5.27 4.09 -13.35
C LEU A 15 -4.36 4.95 -14.24
N LEU A 16 -4.94 5.71 -15.17
CA LEU A 16 -4.18 6.61 -16.05
C LEU A 16 -3.42 7.69 -15.27
N ALA A 17 -4.06 8.29 -14.25
CA ALA A 17 -3.41 9.28 -13.39
C ALA A 17 -2.22 8.70 -12.63
N LEU A 18 -2.37 7.49 -12.06
CA LEU A 18 -1.29 6.79 -11.37
C LEU A 18 -0.12 6.47 -12.32
N LEU A 19 -0.42 5.93 -13.51
CA LEU A 19 0.61 5.64 -14.51
C LEU A 19 1.33 6.90 -14.99
N ALA A 20 0.59 8.00 -15.19
CA ALA A 20 1.17 9.28 -15.56
C ALA A 20 2.13 9.77 -14.46
N ALA A 21 1.73 9.73 -13.18
CA ALA A 21 2.58 10.14 -12.06
C ALA A 21 3.85 9.27 -11.95
N LEU A 22 3.73 7.96 -12.14
CA LEU A 22 4.85 7.01 -12.04
C LEU A 22 5.81 7.09 -13.24
N ARG A 23 5.33 7.43 -14.43
CA ARG A 23 6.13 7.37 -15.68
C ARG A 23 6.56 8.72 -16.23
N THR A 24 6.10 9.83 -15.67
CA THR A 24 6.49 11.17 -16.14
C THR A 24 8.00 11.38 -15.94
N PRO A 25 8.77 11.65 -17.02
CA PRO A 25 10.18 12.02 -16.90
C PRO A 25 10.34 13.26 -16.01
N ALA A 26 11.33 13.27 -15.12
CA ALA A 26 11.49 14.32 -14.10
C ALA A 26 10.24 14.52 -13.20
N GLY A 27 9.48 13.45 -12.96
CA GLY A 27 8.38 13.43 -12.00
C GLY A 27 8.84 13.65 -10.54
N PRO A 28 7.90 13.69 -9.59
CA PRO A 28 8.22 13.92 -8.19
C PRO A 28 9.11 12.80 -7.63
N SER A 29 10.10 13.17 -6.81
CA SER A 29 10.99 12.22 -6.13
C SER A 29 10.26 11.38 -5.07
N VAL A 30 9.15 11.88 -4.53
CA VAL A 30 8.30 11.18 -3.56
C VAL A 30 6.83 11.30 -3.97
N LEU A 31 6.13 10.18 -4.00
CA LEU A 31 4.70 10.09 -4.31
C LEU A 31 3.92 9.54 -3.12
N PHE A 32 2.87 10.26 -2.70
CA PHE A 32 1.93 9.81 -1.67
C PHE A 32 0.61 9.41 -2.33
N ILE A 33 0.14 8.19 -2.04
CA ILE A 33 -1.10 7.65 -2.61
C ILE A 33 -2.02 7.18 -1.49
N GLU A 34 -3.19 7.80 -1.37
CA GLU A 34 -4.18 7.42 -0.38
C GLU A 34 -5.14 6.37 -0.95
N GLU A 35 -5.36 5.29 -0.20
CA GLU A 35 -6.20 4.14 -0.57
C GLU A 35 -6.01 3.69 -2.02
N LEU A 36 -4.84 3.12 -2.35
CA LEU A 36 -4.47 2.78 -3.74
C LEU A 36 -5.57 1.98 -4.45
N GLU A 37 -6.17 1.01 -3.75
CA GLU A 37 -7.19 0.12 -4.25
C GLU A 37 -8.53 0.79 -4.59
N ASN A 38 -8.81 1.97 -4.05
CA ASN A 38 -10.14 2.56 -4.08
C ASN A 38 -10.54 2.98 -5.50
N GLY A 39 -11.62 2.41 -6.00
CA GLY A 39 -12.12 2.65 -7.37
C GLY A 39 -11.34 1.95 -8.47
N LEU A 40 -10.32 1.14 -8.16
CA LEU A 40 -9.65 0.28 -9.12
C LEU A 40 -10.32 -1.10 -9.17
N ASP A 41 -10.35 -1.68 -10.38
CA ASP A 41 -10.67 -3.09 -10.52
C ASP A 41 -9.59 -3.94 -9.80
N PRO A 42 -9.95 -4.97 -9.01
CA PRO A 42 -8.98 -5.81 -8.32
C PRO A 42 -7.89 -6.38 -9.22
N ARG A 43 -8.20 -6.65 -10.49
CA ARG A 43 -7.25 -7.14 -11.50
C ARG A 43 -6.18 -6.11 -11.86
N ALA A 44 -6.49 -4.81 -11.74
CA ALA A 44 -5.57 -3.71 -12.01
C ALA A 44 -4.62 -3.42 -10.85
N ILE A 45 -5.00 -3.70 -9.59
CA ILE A 45 -4.17 -3.42 -8.41
C ILE A 45 -2.80 -4.10 -8.54
N GLY A 46 -2.77 -5.37 -8.97
CA GLY A 46 -1.52 -6.10 -9.16
C GLY A 46 -0.60 -5.42 -10.17
N PHE A 47 -1.15 -5.02 -11.32
CA PHE A 47 -0.42 -4.28 -12.33
C PHE A 47 0.15 -2.95 -11.80
N VAL A 48 -0.66 -2.17 -11.06
CA VAL A 48 -0.20 -0.90 -10.50
C VAL A 48 0.92 -1.09 -9.46
N VAL A 49 0.84 -2.13 -8.62
CA VAL A 49 1.91 -2.45 -7.66
C VAL A 49 3.22 -2.79 -8.39
N GLU A 50 3.17 -3.50 -9.51
CA GLU A 50 4.37 -3.77 -10.32
C GLU A 50 4.93 -2.50 -10.98
N GLU A 51 4.08 -1.59 -11.47
CA GLU A 51 4.55 -0.30 -11.99
C GLU A 51 5.19 0.55 -10.88
N ILE A 52 4.66 0.53 -9.66
CA ILE A 52 5.27 1.17 -8.49
C ILE A 52 6.64 0.55 -8.19
N ARG A 53 6.75 -0.78 -8.17
CA ARG A 53 8.03 -1.48 -7.93
C ARG A 53 9.07 -1.13 -8.99
N SER A 54 8.67 -1.10 -10.25
CA SER A 54 9.53 -0.71 -11.37
C SER A 54 10.06 0.72 -11.19
N ALA A 55 9.15 1.65 -10.88
CA ALA A 55 9.49 3.06 -10.63
C ALA A 55 10.45 3.24 -9.44
N VAL A 56 10.23 2.52 -8.33
CA VAL A 56 11.11 2.59 -7.14
C VAL A 56 12.48 1.95 -7.42
N THR A 57 12.51 0.82 -8.13
CA THR A 57 13.76 0.08 -8.41
C THR A 57 14.64 0.81 -9.43
N ALA A 58 14.06 1.64 -10.31
CA ALA A 58 14.83 2.54 -11.18
C ALA A 58 15.63 3.60 -10.40
N GLY A 59 15.36 3.77 -9.11
CA GLY A 59 16.17 4.56 -8.18
C GLY A 59 15.84 6.05 -8.14
N ASP A 60 14.83 6.50 -8.89
CA ASP A 60 14.47 7.91 -9.02
C ASP A 60 13.21 8.31 -8.23
N ARG A 61 12.54 7.35 -7.57
CA ARG A 61 11.26 7.59 -6.88
C ARG A 61 11.11 6.82 -5.56
N GLN A 62 10.48 7.45 -4.58
CA GLN A 62 9.93 6.82 -3.38
C GLN A 62 8.40 6.89 -3.44
N VAL A 63 7.73 5.78 -3.12
CA VAL A 63 6.25 5.73 -3.07
C VAL A 63 5.81 5.34 -1.67
N ILE A 64 4.95 6.15 -1.08
CA ILE A 64 4.28 5.89 0.20
C ILE A 64 2.79 5.81 -0.08
N LEU A 65 2.16 4.70 0.32
CA LEU A 65 0.74 4.50 0.09
C LEU A 65 0.02 3.95 1.31
N THR A 66 -1.28 4.24 1.40
CA THR A 66 -2.16 3.64 2.40
C THR A 66 -3.07 2.60 1.74
N THR A 67 -3.43 1.58 2.51
CA THR A 67 -4.34 0.53 2.08
C THR A 67 -5.04 -0.08 3.29
N HIS A 68 -6.28 -0.49 3.08
CA HIS A 68 -7.02 -1.36 3.99
C HIS A 68 -7.26 -2.75 3.37
N SER A 69 -6.76 -2.97 2.15
CA SER A 69 -6.98 -4.17 1.35
C SER A 69 -6.00 -5.29 1.70
N PRO A 70 -6.48 -6.43 2.24
CA PRO A 70 -5.64 -7.62 2.41
C PRO A 70 -5.03 -8.07 1.08
N TYR A 71 -5.77 -7.94 -0.02
CA TYR A 71 -5.33 -8.33 -1.35
C TYR A 71 -4.13 -7.51 -1.84
N LEU A 72 -4.07 -6.21 -1.51
CA LEU A 72 -2.91 -5.38 -1.81
C LEU A 72 -1.72 -5.78 -0.93
N LEU A 73 -1.96 -5.97 0.37
CA LEU A 73 -0.91 -6.36 1.33
C LEU A 73 -0.24 -7.69 0.95
N ASP A 74 -0.98 -8.65 0.40
CA ASP A 74 -0.42 -9.91 -0.11
C ASP A 74 0.58 -9.73 -1.26
N LYS A 75 0.58 -8.57 -1.92
CA LYS A 75 1.53 -8.23 -2.98
C LYS A 75 2.76 -7.53 -2.45
N LEU A 76 2.87 -7.28 -1.14
CA LEU A 76 4.01 -6.61 -0.52
C LEU A 76 4.77 -7.60 0.36
N SER A 77 6.06 -7.34 0.57
CA SER A 77 6.82 -7.99 1.65
C SER A 77 6.62 -7.24 2.95
N LEU A 78 6.75 -7.94 4.08
CA LEU A 78 6.51 -7.38 5.41
C LEU A 78 7.43 -6.19 5.73
N GLU A 79 8.63 -6.15 5.15
CA GLU A 79 9.60 -5.07 5.31
C GLU A 79 9.14 -3.72 4.73
N HIS A 80 8.20 -3.74 3.77
CA HIS A 80 7.63 -2.54 3.17
C HIS A 80 6.37 -2.06 3.89
N ILE A 81 5.95 -2.74 4.95
CA ILE A 81 4.71 -2.44 5.67
C ILE A 81 5.03 -1.68 6.95
N VAL A 82 4.32 -0.57 7.14
CA VAL A 82 4.25 0.15 8.41
C VAL A 82 2.80 0.17 8.84
N THR A 83 2.51 -0.32 10.04
CA THR A 83 1.17 -0.24 10.62
C THR A 83 1.04 1.06 11.39
N VAL A 84 -0.15 1.66 11.34
CA VAL A 84 -0.48 2.89 12.06
C VAL A 84 -1.72 2.66 12.89
N GLU A 85 -1.67 3.09 14.13
CA GLU A 85 -2.81 3.06 15.04
C GLU A 85 -2.95 4.37 15.78
N ARG A 86 -4.18 4.69 16.17
CA ARG A 86 -4.49 5.86 16.97
C ARG A 86 -5.33 5.46 18.17
N PRO A 87 -4.70 5.09 19.30
CA PRO A 87 -5.44 4.79 20.51
C PRO A 87 -6.12 6.06 21.05
N ASP A 88 -7.40 5.95 21.40
CA ASP A 88 -8.20 6.96 22.13
C ASP A 88 -8.12 8.39 21.61
N GLY A 89 -8.03 8.58 20.28
CA GLY A 89 -7.92 9.90 19.66
C GLY A 89 -6.58 10.62 19.92
N GLY A 90 -5.61 9.95 20.54
CA GLY A 90 -4.27 10.43 20.83
C GLY A 90 -3.39 10.55 19.59
N SER A 91 -2.07 10.58 19.80
CA SER A 91 -1.08 10.64 18.70
C SER A 91 -1.01 9.31 17.96
N PRO A 92 -0.80 9.32 16.63
CA PRO A 92 -0.63 8.09 15.87
C PRO A 92 0.67 7.39 16.28
N ILE A 93 0.58 6.07 16.42
CA ILE A 93 1.70 5.18 16.73
C ILE A 93 2.00 4.40 15.46
N PHE A 94 3.24 4.51 14.98
CA PHE A 94 3.73 3.77 13.82
C PHE A 94 4.57 2.59 14.27
N ARG A 95 4.39 1.45 13.63
CA ARG A 95 5.14 0.23 13.92
C ARG A 95 5.58 -0.47 12.66
N ARG A 96 6.76 -1.07 12.73
CA ARG A 96 7.25 -1.98 11.69
C ARG A 96 7.02 -3.40 12.17
N PRO A 97 6.14 -4.18 11.52
CA PRO A 97 5.87 -5.57 11.92
C PRO A 97 7.13 -6.44 11.98
N THR A 98 8.16 -6.09 11.21
CA THR A 98 9.45 -6.79 11.21
C THR A 98 10.27 -6.61 12.49
N GLU A 99 9.94 -5.63 13.35
CA GLU A 99 10.61 -5.47 14.65
C GLU A 99 10.14 -6.52 15.67
N GLU A 100 9.00 -7.17 15.43
CA GLU A 100 8.43 -8.20 16.29
C GLU A 100 8.87 -9.60 15.81
N GLU A 101 9.63 -10.32 16.65
CA GLU A 101 10.14 -11.67 16.32
C GLU A 101 9.02 -12.66 16.00
N GLU A 102 7.90 -12.58 16.74
CA GLU A 102 6.71 -13.40 16.49
C GLU A 102 6.19 -13.17 15.07
N LEU A 103 5.98 -11.91 14.65
CA LEU A 103 5.48 -11.60 13.31
C LEU A 103 6.44 -12.01 12.20
N ARG A 104 7.75 -11.91 12.43
CA ARG A 104 8.75 -12.46 11.49
C ARG A 104 8.60 -13.96 11.30
N GLN A 105 8.34 -14.71 12.37
CA GLN A 105 8.11 -16.16 12.28
C GLN A 105 6.79 -16.47 11.56
N TRP A 106 5.71 -15.75 11.86
CA TRP A 106 4.42 -15.95 11.20
C TRP A 106 4.47 -15.59 9.71
N ALA A 107 5.25 -14.59 9.31
CA ALA A 107 5.45 -14.21 7.91
C ALA A 107 6.12 -15.30 7.06
N THR A 108 6.74 -16.32 7.68
CA THR A 108 7.26 -17.50 6.95
C THR A 108 6.16 -18.44 6.49
N LYS A 109 4.97 -18.37 7.09
CA LYS A 109 3.84 -19.29 6.85
C LYS A 109 2.63 -18.59 6.24
N PHE A 110 2.51 -17.28 6.43
CA PHE A 110 1.34 -16.50 6.04
C PHE A 110 1.75 -15.23 5.30
N SER A 111 0.96 -14.86 4.30
CA SER A 111 1.10 -13.61 3.58
C SER A 111 0.72 -12.41 4.45
N PRO A 112 1.20 -11.18 4.16
CA PRO A 112 0.86 -10.03 4.98
C PRO A 112 -0.64 -9.70 5.03
N GLY A 113 -1.38 -9.92 3.94
CA GLY A 113 -2.84 -9.77 3.94
C GLY A 113 -3.54 -10.81 4.83
N SER A 114 -2.99 -12.02 4.93
CA SER A 114 -3.46 -13.03 5.88
C SER A 114 -3.22 -12.57 7.33
N LEU A 115 -2.01 -12.09 7.64
CA LEU A 115 -1.66 -11.56 8.96
C LEU A 115 -2.56 -10.37 9.35
N TYR A 116 -2.85 -9.49 8.39
CA TYR A 116 -3.77 -8.37 8.57
C TYR A 116 -5.19 -8.85 8.89
N SER A 117 -5.70 -9.80 8.11
CA SER A 117 -7.05 -10.35 8.27
C SER A 117 -7.22 -11.13 9.59
N MET A 118 -6.14 -11.76 10.08
CA MET A 118 -6.10 -12.41 11.39
C MET A 118 -5.97 -11.41 12.56
N GLY A 119 -5.83 -10.11 12.28
CA GLY A 119 -5.63 -9.08 13.30
C GLY A 119 -4.23 -9.08 13.91
N MET A 120 -3.29 -9.85 13.37
CA MET A 120 -1.92 -9.95 13.92
C MET A 120 -1.09 -8.70 13.66
N LEU A 121 -1.42 -7.94 12.61
CA LEU A 121 -0.75 -6.65 12.32
C LEU A 121 -1.28 -5.49 13.16
N ARG A 122 -2.31 -5.71 13.99
CA ARG A 122 -2.77 -4.73 14.98
C ARG A 122 -1.93 -4.84 16.23
N ALA A 123 -1.75 -3.73 16.94
CA ALA A 123 -1.19 -3.73 18.26
C ALA A 123 -1.97 -4.70 19.15
N LYS A 124 -1.23 -5.56 19.84
CA LYS A 124 -1.78 -6.21 21.03
C LYS A 124 -2.17 -5.10 21.99
N GLU A 125 -3.45 -5.04 22.37
CA GLU A 125 -3.91 -4.23 23.49
C GLU A 125 -2.95 -4.51 24.65
N ARG A 126 -2.24 -3.48 25.10
CA ARG A 126 -1.54 -3.58 26.38
C ARG A 126 -2.64 -3.74 27.41
N ARG A 127 -2.94 -4.99 27.80
CA ARG A 127 -3.64 -5.29 29.05
C ARG A 127 -2.80 -4.65 30.15
N VAL A 128 -3.20 -3.45 30.55
CA VAL A 128 -2.75 -2.82 31.78
C VAL A 128 -3.11 -3.81 32.88
N ARG A 129 -2.07 -4.44 33.46
CA ARG A 129 -2.22 -5.14 34.74
C ARG A 129 -2.24 -4.10 35.84
#